data_AF-A0A5E4DCK9-F1
#
_entry.id   AF-A0A5E4DCK9-F1
#
_cell.length_a   1.000
_cell.length_b   1.000
_cell.length_c   1.000
_cell.angle_alpha   90.00
_cell.angle_beta   90.00
_cell.angle_gamma   90.00
#
_symmetry.space_group_name_H-M   'P 1'
#
loop_
_entity.id
_entity.type
_entity.pdbx_description
1 polymer ?
#
loop_
_entity_poly.entity_id
_entity_poly.type
_entity_poly.pdbx_seq_one_letter_code
_entity_poly.pdbx_strand_id
1 'polypeptide(L)'
;MNREWKGIDKLRLDKYYMLIRLVLRQSFEVLKRNGWEESRIKLFLDVLMKEILCPESQSPDGVRFHFIDIYLDELSKVGGKELLADQNLKFIDPFCKIAAKTKDHTLVQTIARGVFEVIVDQSPLVPEDTVEEQKTKVGDGDLSEEETFENEATWKKVVSRKKT
;
A
#
# COMPACT_ATOMS: atom_id res chain seq x y z
N MET A 1 -18.71 -13.56 -6.01
CA MET A 1 -17.74 -13.09 -7.04
C MET A 1 -16.75 -14.17 -7.42
N ASN A 2 -15.99 -14.74 -6.47
CA ASN A 2 -14.92 -15.72 -6.75
C ASN A 2 -15.37 -16.90 -7.65
N ARG A 3 -16.50 -17.54 -7.32
CA ARG A 3 -17.02 -18.69 -8.09
C ARG A 3 -17.33 -18.35 -9.56
N GLU A 4 -17.98 -17.21 -9.79
CA GLU A 4 -18.49 -16.82 -11.12
C GLU A 4 -17.44 -16.11 -11.96
N TRP A 5 -16.32 -15.66 -11.37
CA TRP A 5 -15.35 -14.79 -12.03
C TRP A 5 -14.80 -15.36 -13.34
N LYS A 6 -14.56 -16.68 -13.38
CA LYS A 6 -14.07 -17.37 -14.59
C LYS A 6 -15.09 -17.37 -15.73
N GLY A 7 -16.38 -17.21 -15.43
CA GLY A 7 -17.46 -17.14 -16.41
C GLY A 7 -17.78 -15.73 -16.91
N ILE A 8 -17.14 -14.70 -16.37
CA ILE A 8 -17.34 -13.31 -16.79
C ILE A 8 -16.55 -13.06 -18.09
N ASP A 9 -17.23 -12.57 -19.11
CA ASP A 9 -16.60 -12.14 -20.35
C ASP A 9 -15.87 -10.80 -20.17
N LYS A 10 -14.80 -10.62 -20.95
CA LYS A 10 -13.91 -9.45 -20.84
C LYS A 10 -14.63 -8.11 -20.99
N LEU A 11 -15.67 -8.03 -21.84
CA LEU A 11 -16.43 -6.80 -22.07
C LEU A 11 -17.27 -6.35 -20.87
N ARG A 12 -17.54 -7.24 -19.91
CA ARG A 12 -18.30 -6.92 -18.69
C ARG A 12 -17.41 -6.70 -17.46
N LEU A 13 -16.12 -7.01 -17.56
CA LEU A 13 -15.16 -7.01 -16.46
C LEU A 13 -15.16 -5.67 -15.70
N ASP A 14 -15.13 -4.55 -16.43
CA ASP A 14 -15.10 -3.20 -15.84
C ASP A 14 -16.30 -2.93 -14.92
N LYS A 15 -17.49 -3.42 -15.29
CA LYS A 15 -18.69 -3.26 -14.46
C LYS A 15 -18.56 -4.02 -13.16
N TYR A 16 -17.98 -5.22 -13.19
CA TYR A 16 -17.76 -6.02 -12.00
C TYR A 16 -16.62 -5.48 -11.13
N TYR A 17 -15.58 -4.90 -11.73
CA TYR A 17 -14.56 -4.17 -11.00
C TYR A 17 -15.12 -2.94 -10.29
N MET A 18 -16.01 -2.20 -10.95
CA MET A 18 -16.75 -1.11 -10.32
C MET A 18 -17.66 -1.62 -9.19
N LEU A 19 -18.35 -2.75 -9.38
CA LEU A 19 -19.17 -3.36 -8.34
C LEU A 19 -18.33 -3.72 -7.10
N ILE A 20 -17.17 -4.35 -7.29
CA ILE A 20 -16.25 -4.67 -6.18
C ILE A 20 -15.86 -3.39 -5.42
N ARG A 21 -15.54 -2.32 -6.14
CA ARG A 21 -15.21 -1.02 -5.55
C ARG A 21 -16.36 -0.43 -4.73
N LEU A 22 -17.57 -0.46 -5.27
CA LEU A 22 -18.76 0.05 -4.58
C LEU A 22 -19.09 -0.77 -3.33
N VAL A 23 -19.02 -2.10 -3.42
CA VAL A 23 -19.26 -2.99 -2.26
C VAL A 23 -18.22 -2.76 -1.18
N LEU A 24 -16.93 -2.59 -1.54
CA LEU A 24 -15.88 -2.28 -0.59
C LEU A 24 -16.14 -0.93 0.12
N ARG A 25 -16.42 0.14 -0.65
CA ARG A 25 -16.75 1.46 -0.08
C ARG A 25 -17.93 1.37 0.87
N GLN A 26 -19.01 0.70 0.47
CA GLN A 26 -20.19 0.57 1.33
C GLN A 26 -19.91 -0.26 2.59
N SER A 27 -19.00 -1.23 2.51
CA SER A 27 -18.56 -1.99 3.69
C SER A 27 -17.85 -1.07 4.70
N PHE A 28 -16.97 -0.19 4.23
CA PHE A 28 -16.34 0.83 5.08
C PHE A 28 -17.36 1.83 5.63
N GLU A 29 -18.33 2.28 4.82
CA GLU A 29 -19.40 3.19 5.28
C GLU A 29 -20.23 2.56 6.40
N VAL A 30 -20.47 1.24 6.35
CA VAL A 30 -21.12 0.52 7.45
C VAL A 30 -20.24 0.51 8.70
N LEU A 31 -18.93 0.27 8.59
CA LEU A 31 -18.01 0.35 9.74
C LEU A 31 -18.00 1.76 10.35
N LYS A 32 -17.96 2.80 9.51
CA LYS A 32 -18.05 4.20 9.91
C LYS A 32 -19.33 4.52 10.66
N ARG A 33 -20.50 4.11 10.14
CA ARG A 33 -21.80 4.33 10.82
C ARG A 33 -21.88 3.63 12.17
N ASN A 34 -21.12 2.56 12.38
CA ASN A 34 -20.99 1.87 13.65
C ASN A 34 -19.80 2.40 14.49
N GLY A 35 -19.31 3.60 14.19
CA GLY A 35 -18.27 4.27 14.97
C GLY A 35 -16.92 3.56 14.97
N TRP A 36 -16.60 2.80 13.91
CA TRP A 36 -15.34 2.06 13.80
C TRP A 36 -15.13 1.06 14.97
N GLU A 37 -16.21 0.44 15.45
CA GLU A 37 -16.19 -0.54 16.52
C GLU A 37 -15.21 -1.70 16.20
N GLU A 38 -14.27 -1.97 17.11
CA GLU A 38 -13.19 -2.94 16.88
C GLU A 38 -13.69 -4.34 16.55
N SER A 39 -14.78 -4.78 17.20
CA SER A 39 -15.40 -6.09 16.98
C SER A 39 -15.84 -6.25 15.51
N ARG A 40 -16.38 -5.19 14.92
CA ARG A 40 -16.87 -5.15 13.54
C ARG A 40 -15.72 -5.01 12.55
N ILE A 41 -14.71 -4.20 12.87
CA ILE A 41 -13.48 -4.11 12.08
C ILE A 41 -12.84 -5.51 12.00
N LYS A 42 -12.67 -6.18 13.13
CA LYS A 42 -12.12 -7.52 13.18
C LYS A 42 -12.94 -8.51 12.35
N LEU A 43 -14.26 -8.56 12.54
CA LEU A 43 -15.14 -9.43 11.77
C LEU A 43 -15.01 -9.18 10.26
N PHE A 44 -14.96 -7.91 9.84
CA PHE A 44 -14.80 -7.54 8.46
C PHE A 44 -13.43 -8.00 7.90
N LEU A 45 -12.35 -7.73 8.62
CA LEU A 45 -11.00 -8.13 8.22
C LEU A 45 -10.84 -9.65 8.17
N ASP A 46 -11.45 -10.38 9.10
CA ASP A 46 -11.44 -11.85 9.11
C ASP A 46 -12.10 -12.42 7.84
N VAL A 47 -13.23 -11.83 7.41
CA VAL A 47 -13.91 -12.20 6.15
C VAL A 47 -13.03 -11.85 4.94
N LEU A 48 -12.46 -10.64 4.88
CA LEU A 48 -11.59 -10.24 3.77
C LEU A 48 -10.36 -11.13 3.64
N MET A 49 -9.72 -11.43 4.77
CA MET A 49 -8.57 -12.31 4.84
C MET A 49 -8.94 -13.67 4.30
N LYS A 50 -9.99 -14.30 4.84
CA LYS A 50 -10.40 -15.64 4.45
C LYS A 50 -10.80 -15.75 2.97
N GLU A 51 -11.59 -14.81 2.47
CA GLU A 51 -12.26 -14.97 1.17
C GLU A 51 -11.46 -14.40 -0.01
N ILE A 52 -10.58 -13.42 0.21
CA ILE A 52 -9.91 -12.69 -0.88
C ILE A 52 -8.39 -12.76 -0.78
N LEU A 53 -7.86 -12.42 0.39
CA LEU A 53 -6.44 -12.10 0.55
C LEU A 53 -5.56 -13.29 0.98
N CYS A 54 -6.16 -14.35 1.54
CA CYS A 54 -5.44 -15.57 1.92
C CYS A 54 -4.83 -16.25 0.67
N PRO A 55 -3.55 -16.68 0.71
CA PRO A 55 -2.94 -17.45 -0.39
C PRO A 55 -3.72 -18.72 -0.73
N GLU A 56 -4.32 -19.36 0.26
CA GLU A 56 -5.14 -20.57 0.11
C GLU A 56 -6.58 -20.28 -0.34
N SER A 57 -6.97 -19.01 -0.50
CA SER A 57 -8.31 -18.65 -0.96
C SER A 57 -8.54 -19.09 -2.40
N GLN A 58 -9.78 -19.47 -2.71
CA GLN A 58 -10.23 -19.71 -4.09
C GLN A 58 -10.48 -18.41 -4.87
N SER A 59 -9.92 -17.30 -4.40
CA SER A 59 -10.06 -16.00 -5.05
C SER A 59 -9.24 -15.99 -6.35
N PRO A 60 -9.85 -15.65 -7.49
CA PRO A 60 -9.12 -15.44 -8.72
C PRO A 60 -8.16 -14.25 -8.60
N ASP A 61 -6.98 -14.34 -9.21
CA ASP A 61 -5.95 -13.30 -9.14
C ASP A 61 -6.46 -11.94 -9.59
N GLY A 62 -7.28 -11.89 -10.64
CA GLY A 62 -7.90 -10.66 -11.12
C GLY A 62 -8.79 -9.97 -10.08
N VAL A 63 -9.45 -10.72 -9.20
CA VAL A 63 -10.22 -10.16 -8.07
C VAL A 63 -9.27 -9.69 -6.98
N ARG A 64 -8.30 -10.54 -6.60
CA ARG A 64 -7.36 -10.26 -5.50
C ARG A 64 -6.53 -9.00 -5.78
N PHE A 65 -5.93 -8.91 -6.96
CA PHE A 65 -5.08 -7.77 -7.31
C PHE A 65 -5.88 -6.48 -7.43
N HIS A 66 -7.03 -6.51 -8.11
CA HIS A 66 -7.93 -5.35 -8.16
C HIS A 66 -8.37 -4.90 -6.76
N PHE A 67 -8.69 -5.85 -5.88
CA PHE A 67 -9.06 -5.56 -4.51
C PHE A 67 -7.93 -4.85 -3.75
N ILE A 68 -6.69 -5.35 -3.86
CA ILE A 68 -5.51 -4.72 -3.24
C ILE A 68 -5.32 -3.29 -3.77
N ASP A 69 -5.36 -3.12 -5.10
CA ASP A 69 -5.12 -1.83 -5.77
C ASP A 69 -6.14 -0.75 -5.33
N ILE A 70 -7.39 -1.11 -5.05
CA ILE A 70 -8.42 -0.14 -4.65
C ILE A 70 -8.57 0.01 -3.13
N TYR A 71 -7.95 -0.85 -2.32
CA TYR A 71 -8.29 -0.97 -0.90
C TYR A 71 -8.08 0.32 -0.11
N LEU A 72 -6.87 0.90 -0.19
CA LEU A 72 -6.55 2.13 0.53
C LEU A 72 -7.24 3.36 -0.05
N ASP A 73 -7.46 3.40 -1.36
CA ASP A 73 -8.22 4.47 -2.01
C ASP A 73 -9.66 4.52 -1.49
N GLU A 74 -10.30 3.37 -1.31
CA GLU A 74 -11.65 3.31 -0.77
C GLU A 74 -11.70 3.53 0.76
N LEU A 75 -10.69 3.04 1.50
CA LEU A 75 -10.58 3.29 2.93
C LEU A 75 -10.38 4.79 3.24
N SER A 76 -9.47 5.44 2.52
CA SER A 76 -9.16 6.87 2.71
C SER A 76 -10.35 7.78 2.41
N LYS A 77 -11.16 7.45 1.38
CA LYS A 77 -12.40 8.18 1.06
C LYS A 77 -13.41 8.19 2.20
N VAL A 78 -13.50 7.09 2.96
CA VAL A 78 -14.52 6.93 4.01
C VAL A 78 -13.99 7.33 5.39
N GLY A 79 -12.79 6.85 5.74
CA GLY A 79 -12.20 6.92 7.08
C GLY A 79 -10.96 7.80 7.21
N GLY A 80 -10.42 8.38 6.12
CA GLY A 80 -9.12 9.06 6.14
C GLY A 80 -9.00 10.26 7.10
N LYS A 81 -10.11 10.82 7.59
CA LYS A 81 -10.13 11.92 8.57
C LYS A 81 -10.54 11.50 9.98
N GLU A 82 -11.06 10.29 10.15
CA GLU A 82 -11.72 9.86 11.40
C GLU A 82 -10.99 8.68 12.08
N LEU A 83 -10.26 7.88 11.31
CA LEU A 83 -9.56 6.73 11.85
C LEU A 83 -8.36 7.15 12.70
N LEU A 84 -8.29 6.58 13.89
CA LEU A 84 -7.12 6.70 14.76
C LEU A 84 -5.96 5.88 14.20
N ALA A 85 -4.73 6.24 14.61
CA ALA A 85 -3.52 5.58 14.13
C ALA A 85 -3.51 4.07 14.42
N ASP A 86 -3.97 3.65 15.61
CA ASP A 86 -4.07 2.24 15.99
C ASP A 86 -5.10 1.48 15.12
N GLN A 87 -6.21 2.12 14.78
CA GLN A 87 -7.22 1.57 13.89
C GLN A 87 -6.68 1.43 12.47
N ASN A 88 -5.97 2.44 11.96
CA ASN A 88 -5.30 2.37 10.66
C ASN A 88 -4.35 1.18 10.59
N LEU A 89 -3.52 0.96 11.62
CA LEU A 89 -2.62 -0.20 11.66
C LEU A 89 -3.35 -1.53 11.57
N LYS A 90 -4.55 -1.66 12.16
CA LYS A 90 -5.38 -2.87 12.04
C LYS A 90 -5.81 -3.12 10.58
N PHE A 91 -6.10 -2.08 9.81
CA PHE A 91 -6.46 -2.22 8.38
C PHE A 91 -5.25 -2.55 7.48
N ILE A 92 -4.03 -2.20 7.90
CA ILE A 92 -2.78 -2.48 7.15
C ILE A 92 -2.17 -3.84 7.49
N ASP A 93 -2.26 -4.26 8.75
CA ASP A 93 -1.69 -5.51 9.28
C ASP A 93 -1.97 -6.78 8.42
N PRO A 94 -3.18 -6.99 7.88
CA PRO A 94 -3.46 -8.04 6.89
C PRO A 94 -2.44 -8.14 5.76
N PHE A 95 -2.08 -7.01 5.15
CA PHE A 95 -1.18 -6.96 4.00
C PHE A 95 0.27 -7.24 4.41
N CYS A 96 0.69 -6.76 5.58
CA CYS A 96 1.98 -7.09 6.17
C CYS A 96 2.12 -8.61 6.38
N LYS A 97 1.09 -9.23 6.98
CA LYS A 97 1.07 -10.68 7.24
C LYS A 97 1.14 -11.50 5.96
N ILE A 98 0.49 -11.06 4.89
CA ILE A 98 0.49 -11.76 3.60
C ILE A 98 1.84 -11.59 2.91
N ALA A 99 2.34 -10.35 2.81
CA ALA A 99 3.61 -10.05 2.19
C ALA A 99 4.77 -10.81 2.85
N ALA A 100 4.72 -11.00 4.18
CA ALA A 100 5.72 -11.75 4.92
C ALA A 100 5.67 -13.28 4.71
N LYS A 101 4.52 -13.84 4.33
CA LYS A 101 4.32 -15.30 4.23
C LYS A 101 4.30 -15.84 2.81
N THR A 102 3.85 -15.02 1.85
CA THR A 102 3.65 -15.49 0.48
C THR A 102 4.99 -15.70 -0.24
N LYS A 103 5.02 -16.71 -1.12
CA LYS A 103 6.13 -16.95 -2.06
C LYS A 103 5.89 -16.34 -3.43
N ASP A 104 4.67 -15.84 -3.67
CA ASP A 104 4.32 -15.20 -4.92
C ASP A 104 4.85 -13.77 -4.97
N HIS A 105 5.93 -13.58 -5.74
CA HIS A 105 6.55 -12.27 -5.95
C HIS A 105 5.59 -11.24 -6.56
N THR A 106 4.64 -11.67 -7.40
CA THR A 106 3.65 -10.78 -8.02
C THR A 106 2.71 -10.23 -6.97
N LEU A 107 2.26 -11.08 -6.04
CA LEU A 107 1.41 -10.67 -4.93
C LEU A 107 2.15 -9.70 -4.00
N VAL A 108 3.42 -9.97 -3.67
CA VAL A 108 4.25 -9.04 -2.86
C VAL A 108 4.38 -7.69 -3.55
N GLN A 109 4.71 -7.66 -4.85
CA GLN A 109 4.83 -6.42 -5.61
C GLN A 109 3.51 -5.65 -5.69
N THR A 110 2.39 -6.37 -5.84
CA THR A 110 1.05 -5.76 -5.88
C THR A 110 0.71 -5.13 -4.54
N ILE A 111 1.04 -5.78 -3.42
CA ILE A 111 0.87 -5.21 -2.08
C ILE A 111 1.80 -4.01 -1.88
N ALA A 112 3.06 -4.11 -2.29
CA ALA A 112 4.02 -3.02 -2.17
C ALA A 112 3.52 -1.76 -2.87
N ARG A 113 3.10 -1.88 -4.14
CA ARG A 113 2.57 -0.77 -4.93
C ARG A 113 1.22 -0.28 -4.44
N GLY A 114 0.26 -1.18 -4.23
CA GLY A 114 -1.13 -0.83 -3.90
C GLY A 114 -1.34 -0.36 -2.46
N VAL A 115 -0.42 -0.69 -1.55
CA VAL A 115 -0.56 -0.38 -0.12
C VAL A 115 0.61 0.47 0.37
N PHE A 116 1.84 -0.03 0.31
CA PHE A 116 2.97 0.63 0.97
C PHE A 116 3.46 1.89 0.24
N GLU A 117 3.56 1.87 -1.08
CA GLU A 117 3.91 3.05 -1.89
C GLU A 117 2.85 4.15 -1.71
N VAL A 118 1.56 3.79 -1.72
CA VAL A 118 0.46 4.75 -1.46
C VAL A 118 0.60 5.42 -0.08
N ILE A 119 0.99 4.67 0.96
CA ILE A 119 1.20 5.24 2.30
C ILE A 119 2.40 6.19 2.31
N VAL A 120 3.50 5.81 1.65
CA VAL A 120 4.70 6.64 1.55
C VAL A 120 4.42 7.94 0.79
N ASP A 121 3.73 7.85 -0.34
CA ASP A 121 3.36 8.99 -1.18
C ASP A 121 2.42 9.99 -0.47
N GLN A 122 1.58 9.49 0.45
CA GLN A 122 0.68 10.31 1.25
C GLN A 122 1.32 10.84 2.54
N SER A 123 2.52 10.40 2.88
CA SER A 123 3.23 10.86 4.07
C SER A 123 3.77 12.27 3.84
N PRO A 124 3.48 13.24 4.73
CA PRO A 124 4.13 14.54 4.70
C PRO A 124 5.57 14.37 5.20
N LEU A 125 6.46 13.88 4.35
CA LEU A 125 7.89 13.89 4.62
C LEU A 125 8.37 15.35 4.59
N VAL A 126 8.47 15.98 5.75
CA VAL A 126 9.38 17.10 6.01
C VAL A 126 10.24 16.68 7.20
N PRO A 127 11.53 16.46 6.95
CA PRO A 127 12.51 17.47 7.34
C PRO A 127 13.57 17.71 6.26
N GLU A 128 13.44 18.83 5.53
CA GLU A 128 14.60 19.54 4.97
C GLU A 128 15.20 20.41 6.09
N ASP A 129 15.71 19.83 7.17
CA ASP A 129 16.43 20.59 8.21
C ASP A 129 17.43 19.67 8.96
N THR A 130 18.37 19.09 8.21
CA THR A 130 19.67 18.67 8.77
C THR A 130 20.78 19.03 7.78
N VAL A 131 20.88 20.32 7.43
CA VAL A 131 22.09 20.94 6.87
C VAL A 131 22.27 22.30 7.51
N GLU A 132 22.43 22.31 8.83
CA GLU A 132 23.14 23.38 9.53
C GLU A 132 24.38 22.73 10.16
N GLU A 133 25.31 22.36 9.30
CA GLU A 133 26.69 22.09 9.69
C GLU A 133 27.25 23.38 10.30
N GLN A 134 27.57 23.32 11.59
CA GLN A 134 28.25 24.38 12.32
C GLN A 134 29.56 24.74 11.62
N LYS A 135 29.58 25.83 10.83
CA LYS A 135 30.81 26.52 10.48
C LYS A 135 31.30 27.33 11.68
N THR A 136 31.89 26.65 12.66
CA THR A 136 32.86 27.27 13.57
C THR A 136 34.25 27.10 12.99
N LYS A 137 34.88 28.23 12.65
CA LYS A 137 36.27 28.35 12.17
C LYS A 137 37.28 27.78 13.18
N VAL A 138 38.25 27.00 12.70
CA VAL A 138 39.72 26.95 12.96
C VAL A 138 40.20 25.78 12.08
N GLY A 139 41.17 25.80 11.16
CA GLY A 139 42.47 26.47 11.11
C GLY A 139 43.53 25.38 10.95
N ASP A 140 44.01 25.18 9.71
CA ASP A 140 45.29 24.56 9.26
C ASP A 140 45.59 23.08 9.60
N GLY A 141 46.03 22.30 8.60
CA GLY A 141 46.65 20.98 8.81
C GLY A 141 46.34 19.91 7.77
N ASP A 142 47.38 19.49 7.07
CA ASP A 142 47.50 18.57 5.93
C ASP A 142 47.14 17.08 6.20
N LEU A 143 46.95 16.34 5.10
CA LEU A 143 47.05 14.87 4.89
C LEU A 143 45.78 13.97 4.79
N SER A 144 45.56 13.57 3.53
CA SER A 144 45.44 12.19 2.99
C SER A 144 44.10 11.41 2.98
N GLU A 145 43.88 10.82 1.80
CA GLU A 145 43.01 9.68 1.41
C GLU A 145 41.58 10.01 0.89
N GLU A 146 41.47 10.16 -0.44
CA GLU A 146 40.21 10.14 -1.19
C GLU A 146 39.73 8.69 -1.40
N GLU A 147 38.68 8.27 -0.67
CA GLU A 147 37.80 7.19 -1.10
C GLU A 147 36.71 7.75 -2.03
N THR A 148 36.60 7.18 -3.23
CA THR A 148 35.59 7.52 -4.23
C THR A 148 34.29 6.74 -3.96
N PHE A 149 33.25 7.41 -3.47
CA PHE A 149 31.88 6.88 -3.47
C PHE A 149 31.12 7.28 -4.74
N GLU A 150 31.42 6.61 -5.86
CA GLU A 150 30.57 6.64 -7.07
C GLU A 150 29.37 5.72 -6.89
N ASN A 151 28.26 6.17 -6.29
CA ASN A 151 27.00 5.39 -6.34
C ASN A 151 25.71 6.21 -6.43
N GLU A 152 25.76 7.54 -6.32
CA GLU A 152 24.53 8.36 -6.38
C GLU A 152 24.04 8.64 -7.82
N ALA A 153 24.94 8.58 -8.80
CA ALA A 153 24.63 8.91 -10.20
C ALA A 153 23.86 7.81 -10.95
N THR A 154 23.86 6.57 -10.43
CA THR A 154 23.31 5.41 -11.14
C THR A 154 21.78 5.34 -11.02
N TRP A 155 21.20 5.74 -9.88
CA TRP A 155 19.75 5.64 -9.65
C TRP A 155 18.94 6.74 -10.35
N LYS A 156 19.47 7.96 -10.46
CA LYS A 156 18.78 9.07 -11.16
C LYS A 156 18.67 8.84 -12.68
N LYS A 157 19.61 8.09 -13.29
CA LYS A 157 19.59 7.78 -14.74
C LYS A 157 18.57 6.70 -15.12
N VAL A 158 18.26 5.74 -14.24
CA VAL A 158 17.28 4.67 -14.55
C VAL A 158 15.86 5.24 -14.59
N VAL A 159 15.55 6.20 -13.73
CA VAL A 159 14.22 6.84 -13.66
C VAL A 159 13.93 7.72 -14.88
N SER A 160 14.94 8.38 -15.45
CA SER A 160 14.73 9.25 -16.62
C SER A 160 14.56 8.50 -17.95
N ARG A 161 14.96 7.22 -18.04
CA ARG A 161 15.00 6.47 -19.32
C ARG A 161 13.72 5.72 -19.68
N LYS A 162 12.66 5.82 -18.86
CA LYS A 162 11.39 5.08 -19.07
C LYS A 162 10.18 5.96 -19.41
N LYS A 163 10.41 7.23 -19.75
CA LYS A 163 9.43 8.11 -20.39
C LYS A 163 9.91 8.53 -21.79
N THR A 164 9.88 7.62 -22.75
CA THR A 164 9.54 7.91 -24.16
C THR A 164 9.04 6.63 -24.80
#